data_AF-A0A3P7QZH3-F1
#
_entry.id   AF-A0A3P7QZH3-F1
#
_cell.length_a   1.000
_cell.length_b   1.000
_cell.length_c   1.000
_cell.angle_alpha   90.00
_cell.angle_beta   90.00
_cell.angle_gamma   90.00
#
_symmetry.space_group_name_H-M   'P 1'
#
loop_
_entity.id
_entity.type
_entity.pdbx_description
1 polymer ?
#
loop_
_entity_poly.entity_id
_entity_poly.type
_entity_poly.pdbx_seq_one_letter_code
_entity_poly.pdbx_strand_id
1 'polypeptide(L)'
;MIHPGGGRNDIPERLKRQFCCFNCTLPSDNSIDHIFSTIGLGHYCPERGFPAEVTEAVRKMVPVIRRVWQQTKVKMLPTPAKFHYIFNLRDLSRIWQGIIYGISEVFQSEGLVMKVCKHEMTRVIADRFVNFDDLGWFEKNFNRTLVDMLDESAVENVTDEVYFVDFMRDAPEITGEEAEDADLSAPKIYEPIFDLEVLRARLVMYRDQRNENVRGAPLDIVFFKDAMLHLVKISRVIRTPRGHCLLVGVGGSGKRSVTKLASYIADYDTFNIVLTRSACFPSLSPSSSSSSSSETM
;
A
#
# COMPACT_ATOMS: atom_id res chain seq x y z
N MET A 1 -23.50 -2.75 12.09
CA MET A 1 -24.04 -1.39 11.81
C MET A 1 -23.25 -0.42 12.66
N ILE A 2 -22.82 0.73 12.12
CA ILE A 2 -22.10 1.69 12.96
C ILE A 2 -23.12 2.30 13.92
N HIS A 3 -22.84 2.32 15.22
CA HIS A 3 -23.80 2.78 16.23
C HIS A 3 -24.30 4.20 15.89
N PRO A 4 -25.62 4.45 16.01
CA PRO A 4 -26.17 5.81 15.90
C PRO A 4 -25.55 6.70 16.98
N GLY A 5 -25.31 7.97 16.64
CA GLY A 5 -24.59 8.92 17.49
C GLY A 5 -23.34 9.52 16.83
N GLY A 6 -22.78 10.56 17.44
CA GLY A 6 -21.59 11.26 16.91
C GLY A 6 -21.81 11.90 15.52
N GLY A 7 -23.03 12.40 15.26
CA GLY A 7 -23.42 12.98 13.96
C GLY A 7 -23.90 11.96 12.91
N ARG A 8 -23.97 10.67 13.25
CA ARG A 8 -24.54 9.63 12.37
C ARG A 8 -26.04 9.53 12.53
N ASN A 9 -26.74 9.51 11.41
CA ASN A 9 -28.18 9.30 11.36
C ASN A 9 -28.54 7.89 11.84
N ASP A 10 -29.64 7.81 12.59
CA ASP A 10 -30.20 6.53 13.01
C ASP A 10 -31.19 5.99 11.96
N ILE A 11 -31.42 4.68 12.00
CA ILE A 11 -32.42 4.03 11.15
C ILE A 11 -33.82 4.25 11.74
N PRO A 12 -34.83 4.59 10.92
CA PRO A 12 -36.21 4.73 11.40
C PRO A 12 -36.70 3.48 12.15
N GLU A 13 -37.38 3.69 13.28
CA GLU A 13 -37.85 2.61 14.16
C GLU A 13 -38.79 1.62 13.44
N ARG A 14 -39.62 2.14 12.52
CA ARG A 14 -40.52 1.32 11.69
C ARG A 14 -39.78 0.31 10.81
N LEU A 15 -38.53 0.61 10.44
CA LEU A 15 -37.68 -0.32 9.69
C LEU A 15 -36.97 -1.26 10.65
N LYS A 16 -36.43 -0.76 11.77
CA LYS A 16 -35.72 -1.58 12.78
C LYS A 16 -36.56 -2.76 13.29
N ARG A 17 -37.88 -2.59 13.49
CA ARG A 17 -38.76 -3.69 13.94
C ARG A 17 -38.84 -4.87 12.98
N GLN A 18 -38.45 -4.70 11.71
CA GLN A 18 -38.48 -5.75 10.69
C GLN A 18 -37.19 -6.59 10.64
N PHE A 19 -36.15 -6.21 11.40
CA PHE A 19 -34.84 -6.84 11.36
C PHE A 19 -34.36 -7.24 12.74
N CYS A 20 -33.61 -8.34 12.82
CA CYS A 20 -32.84 -8.69 14.00
C CYS A 20 -31.54 -7.85 14.03
N CYS A 21 -31.32 -7.13 15.13
CA CYS A 21 -30.13 -6.32 15.33
C CYS A 21 -29.08 -7.10 16.12
N PHE A 22 -27.97 -7.46 15.49
CA PHE A 22 -26.81 -8.06 16.16
C PHE A 22 -25.72 -7.03 16.39
N ASN A 23 -25.18 -6.99 17.62
CA ASN A 23 -24.04 -6.15 17.95
C ASN A 23 -22.74 -6.92 17.71
N CYS A 24 -21.96 -6.49 16.72
CA CYS A 24 -20.65 -7.08 16.44
C CYS A 24 -19.56 -6.22 17.11
N THR A 25 -19.05 -6.70 18.25
CA THR A 25 -17.92 -6.07 18.94
C THR A 25 -16.59 -6.37 18.24
N LEU A 26 -15.55 -5.61 18.59
CA LEU A 26 -14.21 -5.91 18.11
C LEU A 26 -13.73 -7.25 18.68
N PRO A 27 -12.99 -8.05 17.89
CA PRO A 27 -12.38 -9.28 18.39
C PRO A 27 -11.37 -8.98 19.50
N SER A 28 -11.10 -9.98 20.35
CA SER A 28 -10.06 -9.88 21.38
C SER A 28 -8.66 -9.81 20.77
N ASP A 29 -7.71 -9.32 21.55
CA ASP A 29 -6.30 -9.27 21.14
C ASP A 29 -5.78 -10.63 20.68
N ASN A 30 -6.09 -11.70 21.43
CA ASN A 30 -5.71 -13.06 21.08
C ASN A 30 -6.32 -13.52 19.75
N SER A 31 -7.58 -13.15 19.48
CA SER A 31 -8.22 -13.46 18.20
C SER A 31 -7.57 -12.68 17.04
N ILE A 32 -7.22 -11.41 17.25
CA ILE A 32 -6.53 -10.60 16.24
C ILE A 32 -5.15 -11.22 15.94
N ASP A 33 -4.38 -11.54 16.98
CA ASP A 33 -3.07 -12.15 16.83
C ASP A 33 -3.19 -13.50 16.12
N HIS A 34 -4.12 -14.36 16.50
CA HIS A 34 -4.35 -15.63 15.80
C HIS A 34 -4.66 -15.41 14.32
N ILE A 35 -5.60 -14.52 13.96
CA ILE A 35 -5.99 -14.29 12.57
C ILE A 35 -4.77 -13.91 11.72
N PHE A 36 -3.99 -12.93 12.20
CA PHE A 36 -2.86 -12.43 11.45
C PHE A 36 -1.64 -13.35 11.51
N SER A 37 -1.44 -14.12 12.58
CA SER A 37 -0.45 -15.20 12.62
C SER A 37 -0.77 -16.28 11.59
N THR A 38 -2.05 -16.68 11.44
CA THR A 38 -2.43 -17.68 10.42
C THR A 38 -2.15 -17.17 9.00
N ILE A 39 -2.45 -15.90 8.72
CA ILE A 39 -2.18 -15.29 7.41
C ILE A 39 -0.66 -15.18 7.16
N GLY A 40 0.08 -14.63 8.12
CA GLY A 40 1.52 -14.42 8.02
C GLY A 40 2.28 -15.74 7.89
N LEU A 41 2.07 -16.66 8.82
CA LEU A 41 2.77 -17.96 8.83
C LEU A 41 2.30 -18.91 7.73
N GLY A 42 1.07 -18.74 7.22
CA GLY A 42 0.61 -19.47 6.03
C GLY A 42 1.29 -19.01 4.73
N HIS A 43 1.82 -17.79 4.71
CA HIS A 43 2.58 -17.26 3.58
C HIS A 43 4.09 -17.46 3.77
N TYR A 44 4.63 -17.08 4.93
CA TYR A 44 6.04 -17.25 5.27
C TYR A 44 6.26 -18.60 5.92
N CYS A 45 6.29 -19.65 5.09
CA CYS A 45 6.47 -21.03 5.52
C CYS A 45 7.62 -21.72 4.78
N PRO A 46 8.23 -22.77 5.37
CA PRO A 46 9.30 -23.52 4.73
C PRO A 46 8.92 -24.12 3.38
N GLU A 47 7.65 -24.52 3.19
CA GLU A 47 7.13 -25.09 1.94
C GLU A 47 7.15 -24.08 0.77
N ARG A 48 7.19 -22.78 1.07
CA ARG A 48 7.35 -21.69 0.10
C ARG A 48 8.80 -21.21 -0.05
N GLY A 49 9.75 -21.93 0.55
CA GLY A 49 11.18 -21.66 0.48
C GLY A 49 11.67 -20.57 1.43
N PHE A 50 10.88 -20.16 2.42
CA PHE A 50 11.32 -19.19 3.42
C PHE A 50 12.16 -19.85 4.52
N PRO A 51 13.25 -19.20 4.97
CA PRO A 51 14.06 -19.73 6.06
C PRO A 51 13.30 -19.67 7.41
N ALA A 52 13.72 -20.53 8.35
CA ALA A 52 13.10 -20.61 9.68
C ALA A 52 13.19 -19.29 10.45
N GLU A 53 14.28 -18.54 10.27
CA GLU A 53 14.50 -17.23 10.88
C GLU A 53 13.43 -16.21 10.44
N VAL A 54 13.10 -16.16 9.15
CA VAL A 54 12.03 -15.30 8.60
C VAL A 54 10.67 -15.69 9.16
N THR A 55 10.39 -16.99 9.26
CA THR A 55 9.13 -17.50 9.82
C THR A 55 8.98 -17.09 11.30
N GLU A 56 10.06 -17.16 12.07
CA GLU A 56 10.08 -16.73 13.48
C GLU A 56 9.95 -15.20 13.61
N ALA A 57 10.62 -14.43 12.75
CA ALA A 57 10.48 -12.98 12.69
C ALA A 57 9.02 -12.56 12.44
N VAL A 58 8.34 -13.20 11.49
CA VAL A 58 6.91 -12.95 11.20
C VAL A 58 6.05 -13.26 12.43
N ARG A 59 6.29 -14.39 13.12
CA ARG A 59 5.57 -14.77 14.34
C ARG A 59 5.69 -13.68 15.42
N LYS A 60 6.91 -13.17 15.64
CA LYS A 60 7.21 -12.10 16.59
C LYS A 60 6.57 -10.77 16.21
N MET A 61 6.52 -10.44 14.92
CA MET A 61 6.01 -9.15 14.44
C MET A 61 4.49 -8.99 14.51
N VAL A 62 3.73 -10.09 14.54
CA VAL A 62 2.25 -10.05 14.67
C VAL A 62 1.77 -9.23 15.88
N PRO A 63 2.15 -9.59 17.13
CA PRO A 63 1.71 -8.83 18.29
C PRO A 63 2.29 -7.41 18.34
N VAL A 64 3.48 -7.19 17.78
CA VAL A 64 4.10 -5.85 17.67
C VAL A 64 3.23 -4.92 16.81
N ILE A 65 2.88 -5.35 15.59
CA ILE A 65 2.05 -4.57 14.66
C ILE A 65 0.70 -4.25 15.30
N ARG A 66 0.05 -5.24 15.93
CA ARG A 66 -1.22 -5.04 16.65
C ARG A 66 -1.07 -3.98 17.76
N ARG A 67 -0.06 -4.10 18.62
CA ARG A 67 0.13 -3.21 19.78
C ARG A 67 0.40 -1.77 19.35
N VAL A 68 1.25 -1.55 18.36
CA VAL A 68 1.50 -0.21 17.82
C VAL A 68 0.23 0.38 17.18
N TRP A 69 -0.53 -0.43 16.43
CA TRP A 69 -1.81 0.02 15.87
C TRP A 69 -2.80 0.42 16.98
N GLN A 70 -2.92 -0.38 18.05
CA GLN A 70 -3.79 -0.08 19.19
C GLN A 70 -3.38 1.22 19.89
N GLN A 71 -2.09 1.39 20.18
CA GLN A 71 -1.55 2.60 20.79
C GLN A 71 -1.79 3.83 19.91
N THR A 72 -1.60 3.68 18.59
CA THR A 72 -1.88 4.75 17.62
C THR A 72 -3.36 5.12 17.64
N LYS A 73 -4.26 4.14 17.60
CA LYS A 73 -5.70 4.36 17.65
C LYS A 73 -6.14 5.11 18.92
N VAL A 74 -5.51 4.83 20.06
CA VAL A 74 -5.80 5.51 21.33
C VAL A 74 -5.25 6.93 21.35
N LYS A 75 -4.03 7.15 20.84
CA LYS A 75 -3.36 8.45 20.86
C LYS A 75 -3.88 9.42 19.80
N MET A 76 -4.11 8.93 18.60
CA MET A 76 -4.40 9.71 17.39
C MET A 76 -5.90 9.78 17.14
N LEU A 77 -6.61 10.52 17.99
CA LEU A 77 -8.06 10.71 17.88
C LEU A 77 -8.40 11.74 16.80
N PRO A 78 -9.54 11.58 16.11
CA PRO A 78 -9.99 12.56 15.12
C PRO A 78 -10.38 13.87 15.80
N THR A 79 -9.81 14.98 15.31
CA THR A 79 -10.15 16.35 15.72
C THR A 79 -10.62 17.14 14.49
N PRO A 80 -11.24 18.33 14.63
CA PRO A 80 -11.63 19.14 13.46
C PRO A 80 -10.46 19.43 12.49
N ALA A 81 -9.24 19.57 13.00
CA ALA A 81 -8.04 19.76 12.18
C ALA A 81 -7.46 18.46 11.59
N LYS A 82 -7.81 17.29 12.16
CA LYS A 82 -7.29 15.96 11.81
C LYS A 82 -8.43 14.94 11.70
N PHE A 83 -9.51 15.30 11.01
CA PHE A 83 -10.75 14.51 11.00
C PHE A 83 -10.57 13.14 10.30
N HIS A 84 -9.57 13.01 9.42
CA HIS A 84 -9.23 11.79 8.70
C HIS A 84 -8.42 10.78 9.52
N TYR A 85 -8.07 11.10 10.77
CA TYR A 85 -7.38 10.19 11.70
C TYR A 85 -8.36 9.16 12.26
N ILE A 86 -8.80 8.25 11.38
CA ILE A 86 -9.74 7.18 11.69
C ILE A 86 -9.04 5.85 11.49
N PHE A 87 -8.74 5.18 12.60
CA PHE A 87 -8.03 3.89 12.61
C PHE A 87 -8.98 2.74 13.00
N ASN A 88 -9.02 1.69 12.19
CA ASN A 88 -9.86 0.51 12.38
C ASN A 88 -9.16 -0.78 11.94
N LEU A 89 -9.82 -1.92 12.11
CA LEU A 89 -9.20 -3.24 11.85
C LEU A 89 -8.77 -3.43 10.39
N ARG A 90 -9.35 -2.67 9.45
CA ARG A 90 -8.95 -2.69 8.03
C ARG A 90 -7.53 -2.20 7.84
N ASP A 91 -7.02 -1.35 8.72
CA ASP A 91 -5.62 -0.90 8.66
C ASP A 91 -4.68 -2.08 8.86
N LEU A 92 -4.94 -2.92 9.86
CA LEU A 92 -4.16 -4.15 10.07
C LEU A 92 -4.24 -5.08 8.84
N SER A 93 -5.43 -5.27 8.27
CA SER A 93 -5.57 -6.07 7.05
C SER A 93 -4.75 -5.51 5.88
N ARG A 94 -4.69 -4.19 5.70
CA ARG A 94 -3.90 -3.56 4.64
C ARG A 94 -2.40 -3.64 4.87
N ILE A 95 -1.95 -3.56 6.13
CA ILE A 95 -0.54 -3.75 6.51
C ILE A 95 -0.13 -5.17 6.16
N TRP A 96 -0.87 -6.17 6.62
CA TRP A 96 -0.60 -7.58 6.32
C TRP A 96 -0.70 -7.91 4.85
N GLN A 97 -1.66 -7.33 4.13
CA GLN A 97 -1.75 -7.47 2.67
C GLN A 97 -0.49 -6.97 1.96
N GLY A 98 0.13 -5.90 2.46
CA GLY A 98 1.40 -5.40 1.94
C GLY A 98 2.57 -6.33 2.27
N ILE A 99 2.64 -6.80 3.51
CA ILE A 99 3.71 -7.70 3.98
C ILE A 99 3.72 -8.99 3.15
N ILE A 100 2.57 -9.62 2.92
CA ILE A 100 2.47 -10.90 2.17
C ILE A 100 2.73 -10.78 0.65
N TYR A 101 3.11 -9.60 0.12
CA TYR A 101 3.64 -9.49 -1.24
C TYR A 101 5.11 -9.90 -1.33
N GLY A 102 5.80 -10.06 -0.20
CA GLY A 102 7.18 -10.52 -0.19
C GLY A 102 7.32 -11.95 -0.71
N ILE A 103 8.39 -12.22 -1.46
CA ILE A 103 8.71 -13.56 -1.95
C ILE A 103 9.98 -14.10 -1.28
N SER A 104 10.15 -15.42 -1.26
CA SER A 104 11.30 -16.06 -0.63
C SER A 104 12.62 -15.63 -1.26
N GLU A 105 12.68 -15.38 -2.57
CA GLU A 105 13.89 -14.85 -3.23
C GLU A 105 14.45 -13.58 -2.54
N VAL A 106 13.57 -12.70 -2.08
CA VAL A 106 13.94 -11.40 -1.50
C VAL A 106 14.07 -11.47 0.02
N PHE A 107 13.11 -12.11 0.69
CA PHE A 107 12.99 -12.08 2.15
C PHE A 107 13.70 -13.29 2.78
N GLN A 108 14.99 -13.11 3.03
CA GLN A 108 15.89 -14.16 3.52
C GLN A 108 16.40 -13.95 4.97
N SER A 109 16.11 -12.81 5.60
CA SER A 109 16.59 -12.47 6.95
C SER A 109 15.51 -11.84 7.83
N GLU A 110 15.66 -11.95 9.16
CA GLU A 110 14.79 -11.29 10.15
C GLU A 110 14.75 -9.78 9.93
N GLY A 111 15.90 -9.16 9.65
CA GLY A 111 16.00 -7.71 9.43
C GLY A 111 15.14 -7.22 8.26
N LEU A 112 15.06 -7.96 7.15
CA LEU A 112 14.21 -7.58 6.02
C LEU A 112 12.72 -7.67 6.35
N VAL A 113 12.32 -8.68 7.14
CA VAL A 113 10.94 -8.81 7.64
C VAL A 113 10.58 -7.61 8.52
N MET A 114 11.45 -7.24 9.45
CA MET A 114 11.21 -6.09 10.32
C MET A 114 11.14 -4.77 9.53
N LYS A 115 12.01 -4.59 8.53
CA LYS A 115 12.02 -3.42 7.64
C LYS A 115 10.72 -3.32 6.83
N VAL A 116 10.22 -4.41 6.23
CA VAL A 116 8.95 -4.36 5.48
C VAL A 116 7.76 -4.13 6.41
N CYS A 117 7.77 -4.69 7.62
CA CYS A 117 6.74 -4.42 8.62
C CYS A 117 6.69 -2.92 8.98
N LYS A 118 7.85 -2.32 9.28
CA LYS A 118 7.94 -0.87 9.54
C LYS A 118 7.49 -0.06 8.32
N HIS A 119 7.93 -0.44 7.12
CA HIS A 119 7.54 0.22 5.89
C HIS A 119 6.01 0.21 5.71
N GLU A 120 5.38 -0.94 5.78
CA GLU A 120 3.94 -1.11 5.58
C GLU A 120 3.11 -0.38 6.63
N MET A 121 3.57 -0.40 7.89
CA MET A 121 2.95 0.39 8.95
C MET A 121 3.05 1.88 8.68
N THR A 122 4.19 2.38 8.21
CA THR A 122 4.35 3.78 7.82
C THR A 122 3.44 4.14 6.64
N ARG A 123 3.37 3.29 5.60
CA ARG A 123 2.52 3.53 4.42
C ARG A 123 1.03 3.54 4.75
N VAL A 124 0.57 2.66 5.64
CA VAL A 124 -0.86 2.55 5.99
C VAL A 124 -1.27 3.54 7.07
N ILE A 125 -0.41 3.80 8.06
CA ILE A 125 -0.73 4.62 9.23
C ILE A 125 -0.11 6.01 9.08
N ALA A 126 1.22 6.10 9.07
CA ALA A 126 1.93 7.35 9.25
C ALA A 126 1.79 8.33 8.08
N ASP A 127 1.58 7.84 6.86
CA ASP A 127 1.30 8.69 5.69
C ASP A 127 0.01 9.51 5.80
N ARG A 128 -0.87 9.20 6.77
CA ARG A 128 -2.05 10.02 7.07
C ARG A 128 -1.72 11.23 7.95
N PHE A 129 -0.56 11.25 8.60
CA PHE A 129 -0.21 12.31 9.54
C PHE A 129 0.10 13.63 8.84
N VAL A 130 -0.32 14.73 9.48
CA VAL A 130 -0.16 16.09 8.96
C VAL A 130 1.07 16.77 9.56
N ASN A 131 1.43 16.43 10.80
CA ASN A 131 2.47 17.11 11.56
C ASN A 131 3.67 16.19 11.79
N PHE A 132 4.87 16.78 11.79
CA PHE A 132 6.11 16.07 12.13
C PHE A 132 6.12 15.52 13.56
N ASP A 133 5.43 16.17 14.50
CA ASP A 133 5.31 15.68 15.88
C ASP A 133 4.57 14.33 15.96
N ASP A 134 3.52 14.17 15.15
CA ASP A 134 2.76 12.91 15.11
C ASP A 134 3.61 11.80 14.52
N LEU A 135 4.37 12.12 13.46
CA LEU A 135 5.30 11.20 12.82
C LEU A 135 6.41 10.79 13.79
N GLY A 136 7.05 11.75 14.46
CA GLY A 136 8.09 11.48 15.44
C GLY A 136 7.58 10.72 16.66
N TRP A 137 6.33 10.95 17.09
CA TRP A 137 5.70 10.11 18.12
C TRP A 137 5.53 8.68 17.64
N PHE A 138 5.05 8.48 16.40
CA PHE A 138 4.81 7.15 15.84
C PHE A 138 6.10 6.34 15.71
N GLU A 139 7.17 6.94 15.21
CA GLU A 139 8.48 6.30 15.10
C GLU A 139 9.04 5.90 16.47
N LYS A 140 8.99 6.81 17.45
CA LYS A 140 9.39 6.51 18.83
C LYS A 140 8.54 5.41 19.44
N ASN A 141 7.24 5.43 19.21
CA ASN A 141 6.32 4.44 19.74
C ASN A 141 6.55 3.05 19.11
N PHE A 142 6.84 2.99 17.81
CA PHE A 142 7.22 1.77 17.12
C PHE A 142 8.51 1.18 17.70
N ASN A 143 9.58 1.98 17.78
CA ASN A 143 10.86 1.55 18.34
C ASN A 143 10.72 1.10 19.80
N ARG A 144 9.99 1.85 20.64
CA ARG A 144 9.72 1.45 22.02
C ARG A 144 8.99 0.11 22.09
N THR A 145 7.98 -0.10 21.23
CA THR A 145 7.22 -1.36 21.24
C THR A 145 8.07 -2.55 20.78
N LEU A 146 9.02 -2.33 19.87
CA LEU A 146 10.00 -3.35 19.51
C LEU A 146 10.85 -3.73 20.72
N VAL A 147 11.43 -2.76 21.43
CA VAL A 147 12.24 -3.03 22.64
C VAL A 147 11.41 -3.72 23.72
N ASP A 148 10.17 -3.26 23.96
CA ASP A 148 9.30 -3.81 25.01
C ASP A 148 8.89 -5.28 24.76
N MET A 149 8.76 -5.70 23.50
CA MET A 149 8.25 -7.04 23.13
C MET A 149 9.34 -8.00 22.64
N LEU A 150 10.46 -7.45 22.16
CA LEU A 150 11.63 -8.15 21.67
C LEU A 150 12.84 -7.70 22.51
N ASP A 151 13.79 -7.01 21.90
CA ASP A 151 15.03 -6.55 22.51
C ASP A 151 15.62 -5.35 21.76
N GLU A 152 16.72 -4.78 22.27
CA GLU A 152 17.36 -3.61 21.66
C GLU A 152 17.92 -3.91 20.25
N SER A 153 18.35 -5.14 19.96
CA SER A 153 18.86 -5.52 18.64
C SER A 153 17.80 -5.42 17.54
N ALA A 154 16.52 -5.59 17.89
CA ALA A 154 15.42 -5.41 16.95
C ALA A 154 15.30 -3.97 16.43
N VAL A 155 15.75 -2.98 17.20
CA VAL A 155 15.76 -1.57 16.76
C VAL A 155 16.83 -1.34 15.71
N GLU A 156 18.02 -1.93 15.88
CA GLU A 156 19.12 -1.84 14.91
C GLU A 156 18.71 -2.37 13.54
N ASN A 157 17.86 -3.40 13.50
CA ASN A 157 17.32 -3.92 12.25
C ASN A 157 16.40 -2.95 11.50
N VAL A 158 15.89 -1.89 12.14
CA VAL A 158 14.92 -0.95 11.55
C VAL A 158 15.35 0.51 11.64
N THR A 159 16.57 0.81 12.09
CA THR A 159 17.10 2.18 12.16
C THR A 159 17.12 2.83 10.78
N ASP A 160 17.62 2.10 9.79
CA ASP A 160 17.70 2.58 8.41
C ASP A 160 16.31 2.68 7.77
N GLU A 161 16.02 3.85 7.20
CA GLU A 161 14.79 4.06 6.45
C GLU A 161 14.90 3.36 5.09
N VAL A 162 14.20 2.22 4.96
CA VAL A 162 14.15 1.44 3.73
C VAL A 162 12.77 1.53 3.08
N TYR A 163 12.77 1.72 1.77
CA TYR A 163 11.56 1.75 0.96
C TYR A 163 11.42 0.46 0.17
N PHE A 164 10.20 0.01 -0.06
CA PHE A 164 9.94 -1.18 -0.86
C PHE A 164 9.16 -0.77 -2.11
N VAL A 165 9.56 -1.33 -3.25
CA VAL A 165 8.91 -1.12 -4.55
C VAL A 165 8.95 -2.41 -5.34
N ASP A 166 8.25 -2.44 -6.46
CA ASP A 166 8.10 -3.63 -7.29
C ASP A 166 8.56 -3.46 -8.75
N PHE A 167 9.21 -2.36 -9.08
CA PHE A 167 9.52 -1.99 -10.47
C PHE A 167 11.03 -1.83 -10.74
N MET A 168 11.86 -2.49 -9.93
CA MET A 168 13.31 -2.42 -10.06
C MET A 168 13.89 -3.49 -11.00
N ARG A 169 13.22 -4.64 -11.15
CA ARG A 169 13.65 -5.71 -12.05
C ARG A 169 13.42 -5.36 -13.52
N ASP A 170 14.34 -5.80 -14.37
CA ASP A 170 14.24 -5.67 -15.83
C ASP A 170 13.41 -6.80 -16.43
N ALA A 171 12.86 -6.54 -17.63
CA ALA A 171 12.23 -7.57 -18.43
C ALA A 171 13.26 -8.65 -18.81
N PRO A 172 12.84 -9.93 -18.88
CA PRO A 172 13.71 -11.01 -19.36
C PRO A 172 14.26 -10.70 -20.75
N GLU A 173 15.52 -11.08 -21.00
CA GLU A 173 16.11 -10.96 -22.34
C GLU A 173 15.49 -12.00 -23.27
N ILE A 174 14.96 -11.57 -24.42
CA ILE A 174 14.36 -12.44 -25.42
C ILE A 174 15.46 -13.27 -26.07
N THR A 175 15.63 -14.51 -25.62
CA THR A 175 16.64 -15.45 -26.14
C THR A 175 16.16 -16.24 -27.35
N GLY A 176 14.87 -16.14 -27.71
CA GLY A 176 14.26 -16.87 -28.83
C GLY A 176 13.93 -18.33 -28.53
N GLU A 177 14.22 -18.81 -27.32
CA GLU A 177 13.85 -20.15 -26.82
C GLU A 177 12.56 -20.13 -25.98
N GLU A 178 11.92 -18.97 -25.89
CA GLU A 178 10.72 -18.75 -25.09
C GLU A 178 9.47 -19.26 -25.83
N ALA A 179 8.53 -19.85 -25.09
CA ALA A 179 7.24 -20.26 -25.65
C ALA A 179 6.49 -19.04 -26.21
N GLU A 180 5.65 -19.24 -27.24
CA GLU A 180 4.87 -18.15 -27.87
C GLU A 180 3.99 -17.37 -26.87
N ASP A 181 3.66 -17.97 -25.73
CA ASP A 181 2.84 -17.40 -24.66
C ASP A 181 3.64 -16.83 -23.46
N ALA A 182 4.96 -16.69 -23.57
CA ALA A 182 5.78 -16.20 -22.46
C ALA A 182 5.50 -14.72 -22.14
N ASP A 183 5.25 -14.42 -20.86
CA ASP A 183 5.11 -13.04 -20.39
C ASP A 183 6.49 -12.37 -20.33
N LEU A 184 6.77 -11.55 -21.35
CA LEU A 184 8.01 -10.77 -21.46
C LEU A 184 7.97 -9.46 -20.66
N SER A 185 6.94 -9.24 -19.83
CA SER A 185 6.87 -8.05 -19.00
C SER A 185 7.88 -8.10 -17.85
N ALA A 186 8.30 -6.91 -17.41
CA ALA A 186 9.20 -6.80 -16.26
C ALA A 186 8.53 -7.35 -14.99
N PRO A 187 9.17 -8.30 -14.29
CA PRO A 187 8.54 -8.97 -13.16
C PRO A 187 8.36 -7.99 -12.00
N LYS A 188 7.14 -7.95 -11.44
CA LYS A 188 6.75 -6.99 -10.41
C LYS A 188 7.06 -7.47 -8.99
N ILE A 189 8.36 -7.65 -8.69
CA ILE A 189 8.85 -8.24 -7.44
C ILE A 189 9.03 -7.18 -6.35
N TYR A 190 8.31 -7.32 -5.23
CA TYR A 190 8.37 -6.36 -4.13
C TYR A 190 9.66 -6.50 -3.32
N GLU A 191 10.55 -5.51 -3.42
CA GLU A 191 11.92 -5.58 -2.90
C GLU A 191 12.43 -4.24 -2.32
N PRO A 192 13.40 -4.29 -1.39
CA PRO A 192 13.91 -3.10 -0.72
C PRO A 192 14.82 -2.26 -1.62
N ILE A 193 14.75 -0.94 -1.43
CA ILE A 193 15.67 0.04 -1.97
C ILE A 193 16.47 0.62 -0.81
N PHE A 194 17.79 0.48 -0.90
CA PHE A 194 18.74 1.06 0.03
C PHE A 194 19.31 2.40 -0.43
N ASP A 195 19.33 2.66 -1.75
CA ASP A 195 19.85 3.90 -2.33
C ASP A 195 18.79 4.61 -3.17
N LEU A 196 18.51 5.86 -2.80
CA LEU A 196 17.56 6.71 -3.50
C LEU A 196 18.06 7.18 -4.87
N GLU A 197 19.37 7.25 -5.11
CA GLU A 197 19.89 7.60 -6.43
C GLU A 197 19.67 6.46 -7.45
N VAL A 198 19.73 5.20 -7.00
CA VAL A 198 19.37 4.04 -7.82
C VAL A 198 17.88 4.09 -8.20
N LEU A 199 17.00 4.38 -7.23
CA LEU A 199 15.58 4.60 -7.50
C LEU A 199 15.38 5.76 -8.49
N ARG A 200 16.11 6.86 -8.30
CA ARG A 200 16.02 8.03 -9.17
C ARG A 200 16.35 7.69 -10.61
N ALA A 201 17.46 6.97 -10.84
CA ALA A 201 17.86 6.54 -12.17
C ALA A 201 16.79 5.67 -12.82
N ARG A 202 16.21 4.73 -12.07
CA ARG A 202 15.10 3.88 -12.54
C ARG A 202 13.87 4.68 -12.93
N LEU A 203 13.49 5.68 -12.13
CA LEU A 203 12.33 6.53 -12.42
C LEU A 203 12.54 7.46 -13.62
N VAL A 204 13.77 7.93 -13.83
CA VAL A 204 14.15 8.69 -15.03
C VAL A 204 13.99 7.83 -16.28
N MET A 205 14.49 6.58 -16.25
CA MET A 205 14.30 5.63 -17.34
C MET A 205 12.80 5.41 -17.66
N TYR A 206 11.96 5.12 -16.67
CA TYR A 206 10.52 4.95 -16.90
C TYR A 206 9.82 6.21 -17.43
N ARG A 207 10.23 7.40 -16.95
CA ARG A 207 9.70 8.67 -17.45
C ARG A 207 10.01 8.84 -18.94
N ASP A 208 11.23 8.55 -19.34
CA ASP A 208 11.70 8.72 -20.72
C ASP A 208 11.02 7.70 -21.65
N GLN A 209 10.99 6.43 -21.26
CA GLN A 209 10.22 5.39 -21.97
C GLN A 209 8.75 5.76 -22.15
N ARG A 210 8.10 6.28 -21.10
CA ARG A 210 6.70 6.73 -21.20
C ARG A 210 6.54 7.86 -22.21
N ASN A 211 7.48 8.81 -22.24
CA ASN A 211 7.42 9.94 -23.17
C ASN A 211 7.65 9.53 -24.62
N GLU A 212 8.38 8.44 -24.85
CA GLU A 212 8.56 7.83 -26.17
C GLU A 212 7.34 7.00 -26.59
N ASN A 213 6.82 6.16 -25.68
CA ASN A 213 5.78 5.18 -26.00
C ASN A 213 4.36 5.75 -25.97
N VAL A 214 4.09 6.76 -25.14
CA VAL A 214 2.74 7.30 -24.93
C VAL A 214 2.56 8.62 -25.68
N ARG A 215 1.67 8.61 -26.68
CA ARG A 215 1.29 9.83 -27.41
C ARG A 215 0.62 10.83 -26.47
N GLY A 216 1.09 12.08 -26.49
CA GLY A 216 0.50 13.17 -25.72
C GLY A 216 1.55 14.14 -25.20
N ALA A 217 1.16 14.98 -24.23
CA ALA A 217 2.08 15.90 -23.60
C ALA A 217 3.15 15.12 -22.80
N PRO A 218 4.45 15.46 -22.95
CA PRO A 218 5.53 14.82 -22.21
C PRO A 218 5.38 15.08 -20.71
N LEU A 219 5.78 14.12 -19.89
CA LEU A 219 5.94 14.29 -18.46
C LEU A 219 7.33 14.85 -18.20
N ASP A 220 7.37 16.14 -17.85
CA ASP A 220 8.56 16.79 -17.31
C ASP A 220 8.51 16.75 -15.77
N ILE A 221 9.02 15.66 -15.21
CA ILE A 221 9.08 15.46 -13.75
C ILE A 221 10.56 15.48 -13.35
N VAL A 222 10.86 16.33 -12.35
CA VAL A 222 12.15 16.35 -11.66
C VAL A 222 12.02 15.51 -10.38
N PHE A 223 12.85 14.48 -10.26
CA PHE A 223 12.85 13.57 -9.11
C PHE A 223 13.77 14.08 -8.00
N PHE A 224 13.17 14.75 -7.02
CA PHE A 224 13.74 14.97 -5.69
C PHE A 224 13.13 13.98 -4.69
N LYS A 225 13.69 13.87 -3.48
CA LYS A 225 13.30 12.87 -2.46
C LYS A 225 11.78 12.75 -2.33
N ASP A 226 11.06 13.82 -2.03
CA ASP A 226 9.61 13.75 -1.80
C ASP A 226 8.81 13.34 -3.05
N ALA A 227 9.25 13.74 -4.26
CA ALA A 227 8.60 13.31 -5.50
C ALA A 227 8.71 11.80 -5.70
N MET A 228 9.89 11.23 -5.42
CA MET A 228 10.09 9.78 -5.45
C MET A 228 9.25 9.08 -4.39
N LEU A 229 9.22 9.60 -3.16
CA LEU A 229 8.42 9.02 -2.08
C LEU A 229 6.92 9.04 -2.40
N HIS A 230 6.40 10.13 -2.98
CA HIS A 230 5.02 10.17 -3.46
C HIS A 230 4.74 9.11 -4.51
N LEU A 231 5.69 8.86 -5.44
CA LEU A 231 5.55 7.81 -6.44
C LEU A 231 5.51 6.43 -5.79
N VAL A 232 6.42 6.13 -4.84
CA VAL A 232 6.43 4.87 -4.08
C VAL A 232 5.09 4.66 -3.37
N LYS A 233 4.56 5.68 -2.70
CA LYS A 233 3.24 5.63 -2.04
C LYS A 233 2.12 5.30 -3.03
N ILE A 234 2.09 5.98 -4.17
CA ILE A 234 1.06 5.77 -5.18
C ILE A 234 1.17 4.37 -5.78
N SER A 235 2.37 3.93 -6.17
CA SER A 235 2.62 2.59 -6.72
C SER A 235 2.13 1.49 -5.77
N ARG A 236 2.50 1.57 -4.48
CA ARG A 236 2.05 0.62 -3.46
C ARG A 236 0.52 0.56 -3.34
N VAL A 237 -0.17 1.70 -3.46
CA VAL A 237 -1.63 1.74 -3.35
C VAL A 237 -2.33 1.20 -4.60
N ILE A 238 -1.92 1.60 -5.81
CA ILE A 238 -2.61 1.22 -7.06
C ILE A 238 -2.43 -0.26 -7.41
N ARG A 239 -1.33 -0.88 -6.97
CA ARG A 239 -1.11 -2.33 -7.14
C ARG A 239 -1.90 -3.18 -6.17
N THR A 240 -2.30 -2.62 -5.04
CA THR A 240 -3.15 -3.35 -4.11
C THR A 240 -4.52 -3.55 -4.79
N PRO A 241 -5.04 -4.79 -4.90
CA PRO A 241 -6.36 -5.04 -5.47
C PRO A 241 -7.42 -4.18 -4.80
N ARG A 242 -8.23 -3.50 -5.62
CA ARG A 242 -9.24 -2.53 -5.15
C ARG A 242 -8.66 -1.36 -4.33
N GLY A 243 -7.38 -1.05 -4.58
CA GLY A 243 -6.68 0.09 -4.03
C GLY A 243 -7.17 1.40 -4.61
N HIS A 244 -7.31 2.40 -3.75
CA HIS A 244 -7.67 3.76 -4.13
C HIS A 244 -6.90 4.73 -3.25
N CYS A 245 -6.44 5.82 -3.85
CA CYS A 245 -5.68 6.85 -3.16
C CYS A 245 -6.39 8.20 -3.31
N LEU A 246 -6.53 8.93 -2.19
CA LEU A 246 -6.94 10.34 -2.19
C LEU A 246 -5.69 11.21 -2.03
N LEU A 247 -5.30 11.88 -3.10
CA LEU A 247 -4.11 12.73 -3.12
C LEU A 247 -4.47 14.16 -2.73
N VAL A 248 -4.14 14.55 -1.50
CA VAL A 248 -4.42 15.89 -0.94
C VAL A 248 -3.16 16.75 -0.96
N GLY A 249 -3.27 18.00 -1.43
CA GLY A 249 -2.21 19.00 -1.33
C GLY A 249 -2.45 20.19 -2.24
N VAL A 250 -1.53 21.16 -2.19
CA VAL A 250 -1.64 22.39 -2.98
C VAL A 250 -1.54 22.13 -4.49
N GLY A 251 -2.23 22.96 -5.27
CA GLY A 251 -2.16 22.93 -6.73
C GLY A 251 -0.72 23.12 -7.22
N GLY A 252 -0.35 22.45 -8.32
CA GLY A 252 1.01 22.52 -8.88
C GLY A 252 2.04 21.59 -8.23
N SER A 253 1.69 20.86 -7.15
CA SER A 253 2.61 19.92 -6.46
C SER A 253 2.93 18.63 -7.23
N GLY A 254 2.69 18.57 -8.54
CA GLY A 254 3.08 17.44 -9.40
C GLY A 254 2.28 16.14 -9.22
N LYS A 255 1.28 16.07 -8.32
CA LYS A 255 0.56 14.83 -8.00
C LYS A 255 -0.05 14.14 -9.22
N ARG A 256 -0.62 14.91 -10.16
CA ARG A 256 -1.16 14.39 -11.42
C ARG A 256 -0.07 13.75 -12.28
N SER A 257 1.08 14.41 -12.39
CA SER A 257 2.21 13.92 -13.18
C SER A 257 2.81 12.64 -12.59
N VAL A 258 3.02 12.62 -11.27
CA VAL A 258 3.51 11.44 -10.55
C VAL A 258 2.52 10.26 -10.67
N THR A 259 1.21 10.53 -10.57
CA THR A 259 0.20 9.47 -10.72
C THR A 259 0.21 8.87 -12.12
N LYS A 260 0.32 9.70 -13.16
CA LYS A 260 0.41 9.21 -14.55
C LYS A 260 1.64 8.31 -14.76
N LEU A 261 2.77 8.67 -14.17
CA LEU A 261 3.98 7.85 -14.26
C LEU A 261 3.82 6.55 -13.46
N ALA A 262 3.28 6.60 -12.25
CA ALA A 262 3.03 5.41 -11.44
C ALA A 262 2.05 4.43 -12.13
N SER A 263 0.99 4.95 -12.77
CA SER A 263 0.07 4.13 -13.58
C SER A 263 0.76 3.49 -14.78
N TYR A 264 1.66 4.22 -15.46
CA TYR A 264 2.46 3.65 -16.55
C TYR A 264 3.40 2.54 -16.05
N ILE A 265 4.08 2.75 -14.92
CA ILE A 265 4.94 1.73 -14.29
C ILE A 265 4.14 0.48 -13.89
N ALA A 266 2.88 0.65 -13.50
CA ALA A 266 1.98 -0.44 -13.15
C ALA A 266 1.27 -1.07 -14.36
N ASP A 267 1.62 -0.65 -15.58
CA ASP A 267 1.01 -1.13 -16.84
C ASP A 267 -0.51 -0.92 -16.89
N TYR A 268 -0.99 0.20 -16.30
CA TYR A 268 -2.40 0.56 -16.27
C TYR A 268 -2.75 1.65 -17.28
N ASP A 269 -3.84 1.43 -18.01
CA ASP A 269 -4.46 2.45 -18.84
C ASP A 269 -5.16 3.52 -18.00
N THR A 270 -4.78 4.78 -18.22
CA THR A 270 -5.39 5.91 -17.52
C THR A 270 -6.53 6.51 -18.31
N PHE A 271 -7.75 6.42 -17.79
CA PHE A 271 -8.90 7.15 -18.31
C PHE A 271 -9.14 8.43 -17.50
N ASN A 272 -9.27 9.57 -18.18
CA ASN A 272 -9.59 10.85 -17.56
C ASN A 272 -10.85 11.43 -18.21
N ILE A 273 -11.84 11.79 -17.41
CA ILE A 273 -13.03 12.48 -17.90
C ILE A 273 -12.67 13.93 -18.18
N VAL A 274 -12.86 14.36 -19.44
CA VAL A 274 -12.71 15.76 -19.84
C VAL A 274 -14.09 16.43 -19.76
N LEU A 275 -14.25 17.32 -18.80
CA LEU A 275 -15.48 18.11 -18.67
C LEU A 275 -15.53 19.18 -19.77
N THR A 276 -16.58 19.15 -20.58
CA THR A 276 -16.90 20.20 -21.55
C THR A 276 -18.00 21.11 -20.99
N ARG A 277 -18.18 22.30 -21.58
CA ARG A 277 -19.23 23.26 -21.15
C ARG A 277 -20.65 22.68 -21.22
N SER A 278 -20.85 21.61 -21.98
CA SER A 278 -22.11 20.89 -22.17
C SER A 278 -22.14 19.52 -21.49
N ALA A 279 -21.27 19.26 -20.50
CA ALA A 279 -21.24 17.99 -19.78
C ALA A 279 -22.61 17.70 -19.11
N CYS A 280 -23.15 16.51 -19.37
CA CYS A 280 -24.42 16.04 -18.83
C CYS A 280 -24.19 14.68 -18.14
N PHE A 281 -25.01 14.29 -17.17
CA PHE A 281 -24.84 13.04 -16.41
C PHE A 281 -24.57 11.77 -17.26
N PRO A 282 -25.19 11.57 -18.44
CA PRO A 282 -24.89 10.41 -19.30
C PRO A 282 -23.45 10.38 -19.83
N SER A 283 -22.75 11.52 -19.92
CA SER A 283 -21.35 11.57 -20.35
C SER A 283 -20.36 11.14 -19.25
N LEU A 284 -20.85 10.82 -18.04
CA LEU A 284 -20.04 10.37 -16.91
C LEU A 284 -20.12 8.85 -16.68
N SER A 285 -21.11 8.17 -17.27
CA SER A 285 -21.16 6.71 -17.30
C SER A 285 -20.31 6.22 -18.48
N PRO A 286 -19.26 5.41 -18.26
CA PRO A 286 -18.59 4.76 -19.38
C PRO A 286 -19.62 3.90 -20.12
N SER A 287 -19.90 4.23 -21.37
CA SER A 287 -20.67 3.36 -22.24
C SER A 287 -19.92 2.05 -22.36
N SER A 288 -20.56 0.94 -22.00
CA SER A 288 -20.07 -0.41 -22.28
C SER A 288 -20.08 -0.65 -23.80
N SER A 289 -19.16 -0.04 -24.53
CA SER A 289 -18.96 -0.32 -25.95
C SER A 289 -18.08 -1.55 -26.09
N SER A 290 -18.74 -2.71 -26.17
CA SER A 290 -18.41 -3.86 -27.02
C SER A 290 -16.93 -4.14 -27.31
N SER A 291 -16.31 -5.03 -26.54
CA SER A 291 -15.23 -5.88 -27.03
C SER A 291 -15.85 -7.02 -27.87
N SER A 292 -16.25 -6.71 -29.10
CA SER A 292 -16.48 -7.71 -30.13
C SER A 292 -15.16 -7.90 -30.90
N SER A 293 -14.26 -8.70 -30.35
CA SER A 293 -13.12 -9.24 -31.09
C SER A 293 -13.48 -10.67 -31.50
N SER A 294 -13.99 -10.78 -32.73
CA SER A 294 -13.81 -11.91 -33.65
C SER A 294 -13.56 -13.30 -33.04
N GLU A 295 -14.64 -14.07 -32.86
CA GLU A 295 -14.59 -15.48 -33.23
C GLU A 295 -14.36 -15.57 -34.74
N THR A 296 -13.23 -16.12 -35.15
CA THR A 296 -13.04 -16.69 -36.49
C THR A 296 -12.25 -17.98 -36.35
N MET A 297 -12.98 -19.08 -36.58
CA MET A 297 -12.62 -20.46 -36.96
C MET A 297 -11.32 -21.07 -36.46
#